data_AF-A0A496ZSW3-F1
#
_entry.id   AF-A0A496ZSW3-F1
#
_cell.length_a   1.000
_cell.length_b   1.000
_cell.length_c   1.000
_cell.angle_alpha   90.00
_cell.angle_beta   90.00
_cell.angle_gamma   90.00
#
_symmetry.space_group_name_H-M   'P 1'
#
loop_
_entity.id
_entity.type
_entity.pdbx_description
1 polymer ?
#
loop_
_entity_poly.entity_id
_entity_poly.type
_entity_poly.pdbx_seq_one_letter_code
_entity_poly.pdbx_strand_id
1 'polypeptide(L)'
;MTIENICALEKIKKLKDNSQDIIFADPPYALGSTVFIDTDGKPKYKSAKDFMSKWEMPDHTFWESFFVEANRVLKYGGRILFFGIDRQLMLFQYYGVAAKLEIKQSLYWYFMSSFPKSADLSKNIDKRLGAKREVVGYDEEKAKKMANSAFGSGVYKENGFNDNSMDVDGACTITEAGSDLGQKYTGYRYSLSPMKQVLETIMVFQKGTKNKSVLDDVFDFENGDTTISPSTWAIDDGRVPTSDSLDGGATSSDGAVISKDGFDRPWMHDEDKLAEHKEKMKEKVAQAQATGRYPSQLIVDTEIAEALDEQSGTLTSGARKSSYTRRGKNPNDTYGKFNEVQMDDAKKDSGGASRILHQIAYMDEELDIAIYSSKVSTKERNAGTTTYELNQKIDNKTLKLIKSYITL
;
A
#
# COMPACT_ATOMS: atom_id res chain seq x y z
N MET A 1 -23.36 -3.69 2.59
CA MET A 1 -22.38 -4.26 1.64
C MET A 1 -23.04 -5.42 0.91
N THR A 2 -22.91 -5.48 -0.41
CA THR A 2 -23.45 -6.58 -1.23
C THR A 2 -22.27 -7.33 -1.84
N ILE A 3 -22.22 -8.64 -1.64
CA ILE A 3 -21.21 -9.51 -2.24
C ILE A 3 -21.90 -10.34 -3.32
N GLU A 4 -21.32 -10.38 -4.51
CA GLU A 4 -21.89 -11.07 -5.66
C GLU A 4 -20.90 -12.07 -6.22
N ASN A 5 -21.37 -13.29 -6.48
CA ASN A 5 -20.57 -14.32 -7.14
C ASN A 5 -20.71 -14.19 -8.66
N ILE A 6 -19.86 -13.36 -9.26
CA ILE A 6 -19.86 -13.05 -10.69
C ILE A 6 -18.46 -12.63 -11.14
N CYS A 7 -18.11 -12.91 -12.40
CA CYS A 7 -16.89 -12.36 -13.01
C CYS A 7 -16.93 -10.82 -12.96
N ALA A 8 -15.84 -10.20 -12.47
CA ALA A 8 -15.76 -8.75 -12.30
C ALA A 8 -16.01 -7.99 -13.62
N LEU A 9 -15.50 -8.49 -14.75
CA LEU A 9 -15.73 -7.89 -16.07
C LEU A 9 -17.21 -7.97 -16.49
N GLU A 10 -17.88 -9.09 -16.21
CA GLU A 10 -19.30 -9.26 -16.52
C GLU A 10 -20.19 -8.42 -15.59
N LYS A 11 -19.75 -8.17 -14.36
CA LYS A 11 -20.46 -7.27 -13.44
C LYS A 11 -20.32 -5.82 -13.88
N ILE A 12 -19.11 -5.36 -14.16
CA ILE A 12 -18.87 -3.94 -14.49
C ILE A 12 -19.60 -3.51 -15.76
N LYS A 13 -19.71 -4.40 -16.77
CA LYS A 13 -20.54 -4.19 -17.97
C LYS A 13 -22.02 -3.92 -17.69
N LYS A 14 -22.55 -4.42 -16.56
CA LYS A 14 -23.96 -4.23 -16.17
C LYS A 14 -24.19 -2.94 -15.37
N LEU A 15 -23.13 -2.29 -14.90
CA LEU A 15 -23.23 -1.02 -14.19
C LEU A 15 -23.50 0.10 -15.19
N LYS A 16 -24.22 1.13 -14.73
CA LYS A 16 -24.55 2.31 -15.55
C LYS A 16 -23.30 3.17 -15.76
N ASP A 17 -23.27 3.88 -16.88
CA ASP A 17 -22.27 4.92 -17.15
C ASP A 17 -22.26 5.95 -16.01
N ASN A 18 -21.07 6.44 -15.64
CA ASN A 18 -20.89 7.49 -14.63
C ASN A 18 -21.68 7.23 -13.33
N SER A 19 -21.65 6.00 -12.82
CA SER A 19 -22.38 5.60 -11.61
C SER A 19 -21.49 5.34 -10.40
N GLN A 20 -20.18 5.14 -10.62
CA GLN A 20 -19.22 4.83 -9.56
C GLN A 20 -18.33 6.04 -9.29
N ASP A 21 -18.17 6.43 -8.02
CA ASP A 21 -17.25 7.49 -7.60
C ASP A 21 -15.81 6.95 -7.51
N ILE A 22 -15.66 5.74 -6.95
CA ILE A 22 -14.38 5.08 -6.71
C ILE A 22 -14.49 3.60 -7.11
N ILE A 23 -13.44 3.07 -7.73
CA ILE A 23 -13.22 1.63 -7.93
C ILE A 23 -12.00 1.22 -7.13
N PHE A 24 -12.12 0.19 -6.30
CA PHE A 24 -11.00 -0.41 -5.59
C PHE A 24 -10.78 -1.82 -6.12
N ALA A 25 -9.56 -2.14 -6.51
CA ALA A 25 -9.25 -3.42 -7.15
C ALA A 25 -7.94 -4.00 -6.61
N ASP A 26 -8.03 -5.20 -6.02
CA ASP A 26 -6.91 -6.08 -5.73
C ASP A 26 -6.92 -7.25 -6.75
N PRO A 27 -6.28 -7.06 -7.93
CA PRO A 27 -6.33 -8.01 -9.02
C PRO A 27 -5.38 -9.21 -8.80
N PRO A 28 -5.55 -10.32 -9.53
CA PRO A 28 -4.56 -11.39 -9.52
C PRO A 28 -3.24 -10.93 -10.20
N TYR A 29 -2.13 -10.98 -9.46
CA TYR A 29 -0.83 -10.43 -9.85
C TYR A 29 0.01 -11.27 -10.81
N ALA A 30 -0.57 -12.25 -11.52
CA ALA A 30 0.08 -13.17 -12.48
C ALA A 30 1.59 -13.41 -12.24
N LEU A 31 1.99 -13.75 -11.01
CA LEU A 31 3.37 -13.50 -10.56
C LEU A 31 4.41 -14.42 -11.24
N GLY A 32 3.95 -15.53 -11.82
CA GLY A 32 4.74 -16.46 -12.63
C GLY A 32 4.78 -16.10 -14.12
N SER A 33 4.29 -14.92 -14.51
CA SER A 33 4.21 -14.45 -15.89
C SER A 33 5.31 -13.43 -16.21
N THR A 34 5.81 -13.47 -17.44
CA THR A 34 6.65 -12.41 -18.00
C THR A 34 5.79 -11.47 -18.83
N VAL A 35 5.91 -10.16 -18.59
CA VAL A 35 5.29 -9.15 -19.46
C VAL A 35 6.24 -8.82 -20.61
N PHE A 36 5.72 -8.72 -21.83
CA PHE A 36 6.46 -8.31 -23.02
C PHE A 36 5.56 -7.45 -23.91
N ILE A 37 6.15 -6.65 -24.81
CA ILE A 37 5.41 -5.92 -25.85
C ILE A 37 5.30 -6.82 -27.07
N ASP A 38 4.08 -7.11 -27.51
CA ASP A 38 3.81 -7.91 -28.69
C ASP A 38 3.94 -7.07 -29.98
N THR A 39 3.83 -7.72 -31.14
CA THR A 39 3.99 -7.07 -32.46
C THR A 39 2.95 -6.00 -32.77
N ASP A 40 1.81 -6.03 -32.07
CA ASP A 40 0.76 -5.01 -32.11
C ASP A 40 1.07 -3.78 -31.22
N GLY A 41 2.22 -3.77 -30.53
CA GLY A 41 2.65 -2.71 -29.64
C GLY A 41 1.97 -2.75 -28.26
N LYS A 42 1.18 -3.79 -27.94
CA LYS A 42 0.49 -3.92 -26.65
C LYS A 42 1.29 -4.80 -25.67
N PRO A 43 1.27 -4.50 -24.36
CA PRO A 43 1.85 -5.36 -23.35
C PRO A 43 1.00 -6.61 -23.12
N LYS A 44 1.61 -7.79 -23.16
CA LYS A 44 0.95 -9.09 -22.93
C LYS A 44 1.75 -9.95 -21.96
N TYR A 45 1.10 -10.97 -21.41
CA TYR A 45 1.77 -12.02 -20.66
C TYR A 45 2.27 -13.11 -21.60
N LYS A 46 3.53 -13.51 -21.47
CA LYS A 46 4.11 -14.65 -22.22
C LYS A 46 3.44 -15.99 -21.87
N SER A 47 3.04 -16.11 -20.62
CA SER A 47 2.13 -17.14 -20.13
C SER A 47 1.44 -16.57 -18.91
N ALA A 48 0.11 -16.39 -18.95
CA ALA A 48 -0.65 -15.88 -17.80
C ALA A 48 -0.76 -16.96 -16.72
N LYS A 49 0.24 -17.00 -15.83
CA LYS A 49 0.35 -17.96 -14.72
C LYS A 49 0.63 -17.21 -13.42
N ASP A 50 -0.10 -17.54 -12.38
CA ASP A 50 0.21 -17.18 -11.00
C ASP A 50 0.85 -18.37 -10.25
N PHE A 51 1.62 -18.10 -9.20
CA PHE A 51 2.41 -19.10 -8.46
C PHE A 51 1.58 -20.26 -7.90
N MET A 52 0.28 -20.04 -7.64
CA MET A 52 -0.63 -21.01 -7.01
C MET A 52 -1.80 -21.44 -7.92
N SER A 53 -1.72 -21.16 -9.23
CA SER A 53 -2.91 -21.20 -10.10
C SER A 53 -3.59 -22.57 -10.17
N LYS A 54 -4.87 -22.61 -9.75
CA LYS A 54 -5.90 -23.61 -10.14
C LYS A 54 -7.01 -22.99 -11.01
N TRP A 55 -6.87 -21.73 -11.45
CA TRP A 55 -7.87 -20.98 -12.23
C TRP A 55 -7.25 -20.30 -13.45
N GLU A 56 -8.11 -19.87 -14.37
CA GLU A 56 -7.72 -19.09 -15.54
C GLU A 56 -7.36 -17.66 -15.15
N MET A 57 -6.16 -17.24 -15.54
CA MET A 57 -5.65 -15.91 -15.25
C MET A 57 -6.16 -14.89 -16.27
N PRO A 58 -6.59 -13.69 -15.85
CA PRO A 58 -6.91 -12.60 -16.75
C PRO A 58 -5.76 -12.29 -17.71
N ASP A 59 -6.08 -12.27 -19.00
CA ASP A 59 -5.15 -11.97 -20.06
C ASP A 59 -5.25 -10.48 -20.49
N HIS A 60 -4.49 -10.14 -21.53
CA HIS A 60 -4.50 -8.81 -22.10
C HIS A 60 -5.88 -8.34 -22.59
N THR A 61 -6.71 -9.24 -23.15
CA THR A 61 -8.06 -8.95 -23.63
C THR A 61 -8.99 -8.58 -22.49
N PHE A 62 -8.88 -9.31 -21.37
CA PHE A 62 -9.60 -8.99 -20.15
C PHE A 62 -9.22 -7.60 -19.65
N TRP A 63 -7.92 -7.30 -19.51
CA TRP A 63 -7.47 -6.03 -18.95
C TRP A 63 -7.86 -4.84 -19.82
N GLU A 64 -7.72 -4.96 -21.14
CA GLU A 64 -8.21 -3.94 -22.08
C GLU A 64 -9.70 -3.67 -21.87
N SER A 65 -10.52 -4.71 -21.84
CA SER A 65 -11.97 -4.59 -21.65
C SER A 65 -12.31 -4.02 -20.27
N PHE A 66 -11.61 -4.47 -19.23
CA PHE A 66 -11.84 -4.03 -17.85
C PHE A 66 -11.58 -2.53 -17.70
N PHE A 67 -10.45 -2.01 -18.19
CA PHE A 67 -10.14 -0.59 -18.05
C PHE A 67 -11.07 0.29 -18.89
N VAL A 68 -11.50 -0.16 -20.07
CA VAL A 68 -12.51 0.54 -20.88
C VAL A 68 -13.83 0.64 -20.12
N GLU A 69 -14.31 -0.47 -19.56
CA GLU A 69 -15.54 -0.48 -18.76
C GLU A 69 -15.41 0.30 -17.45
N ALA A 70 -14.24 0.22 -16.80
CA ALA A 70 -13.94 0.98 -15.59
C ALA A 70 -14.02 2.48 -15.87
N ASN A 71 -13.43 2.97 -16.96
CA ASN A 71 -13.56 4.36 -17.36
C ASN A 71 -15.02 4.74 -17.73
N ARG A 72 -15.81 3.83 -18.32
CA ARG A 72 -17.22 4.08 -18.63
C ARG A 72 -18.07 4.29 -17.36
N VAL A 73 -17.93 3.40 -16.38
CA VAL A 73 -18.77 3.41 -15.17
C VAL A 73 -18.32 4.46 -14.16
N LEU A 74 -17.07 4.88 -14.19
CA LEU A 74 -16.54 5.91 -13.29
C LEU A 74 -17.15 7.27 -13.64
N LYS A 75 -17.56 8.04 -12.63
CA LYS A 75 -17.96 9.44 -12.80
C LYS A 75 -16.77 10.29 -13.25
N TYR A 76 -17.04 11.42 -13.90
CA TYR A 76 -16.00 12.39 -14.21
C TYR A 76 -15.31 12.86 -12.92
N GLY A 77 -13.98 12.87 -12.91
CA GLY A 77 -13.19 13.14 -11.69
C GLY A 77 -13.06 11.96 -10.70
N GLY A 78 -13.82 10.88 -10.89
CA GLY A 78 -13.74 9.67 -10.07
C GLY A 78 -12.42 8.90 -10.24
N ARG A 79 -12.13 7.98 -9.32
CA ARG A 79 -10.80 7.33 -9.22
C ARG A 79 -10.83 5.82 -9.13
N ILE A 80 -9.73 5.20 -9.54
CA ILE A 80 -9.46 3.78 -9.36
C ILE A 80 -8.22 3.63 -8.49
N LEU A 81 -8.33 2.90 -7.38
CA LEU A 81 -7.21 2.41 -6.58
C LEU A 81 -6.97 0.97 -6.99
N PHE A 82 -5.87 0.72 -7.70
CA PHE A 82 -5.58 -0.56 -8.32
C PHE A 82 -4.26 -1.11 -7.78
N PHE A 83 -4.36 -2.17 -6.98
CA PHE A 83 -3.19 -2.80 -6.39
C PHE A 83 -2.37 -3.51 -7.44
N GLY A 84 -1.07 -3.51 -7.22
CA GLY A 84 -0.15 -4.21 -8.08
C GLY A 84 1.23 -4.29 -7.46
N ILE A 85 2.07 -4.99 -8.19
CA ILE A 85 3.47 -5.14 -7.86
C ILE A 85 4.33 -4.71 -9.04
N ASP A 86 5.53 -4.23 -8.73
CA ASP A 86 6.53 -3.66 -9.65
C ASP A 86 6.59 -4.30 -11.06
N ARG A 87 6.53 -5.64 -11.15
CA ARG A 87 6.62 -6.37 -12.42
C ARG A 87 5.45 -6.16 -13.38
N GLN A 88 4.29 -5.77 -12.88
CA GLN A 88 3.05 -5.70 -13.67
C GLN A 88 2.54 -4.29 -13.88
N LEU A 89 3.10 -3.31 -13.16
CA LEU A 89 2.62 -1.93 -13.17
C LEU A 89 2.51 -1.37 -14.59
N MET A 90 3.52 -1.60 -15.43
CA MET A 90 3.53 -1.12 -16.81
C MET A 90 2.36 -1.68 -17.65
N LEU A 91 1.99 -2.95 -17.46
CA LEU A 91 0.87 -3.55 -18.18
C LEU A 91 -0.45 -2.87 -17.79
N PHE A 92 -0.68 -2.69 -16.49
CA PHE A 92 -1.90 -2.04 -15.99
C PHE A 92 -1.94 -0.55 -16.32
N GLN A 93 -0.82 0.16 -16.19
CA GLN A 93 -0.70 1.56 -16.57
C GLN A 93 -0.98 1.77 -18.06
N TYR A 94 -0.46 0.89 -18.93
CA TYR A 94 -0.74 0.94 -20.36
C TYR A 94 -2.24 0.83 -20.63
N TYR A 95 -2.91 -0.20 -20.09
CA TYR A 95 -4.34 -0.40 -20.35
C TYR A 95 -5.22 0.69 -19.72
N GLY A 96 -4.84 1.21 -18.55
CA GLY A 96 -5.51 2.35 -17.95
C GLY A 96 -5.44 3.61 -18.82
N VAL A 97 -4.23 3.97 -19.29
CA VAL A 97 -4.03 5.13 -20.17
C VAL A 97 -4.68 4.93 -21.53
N ALA A 98 -4.60 3.72 -22.11
CA ALA A 98 -5.30 3.38 -23.36
C ALA A 98 -6.82 3.54 -23.23
N ALA A 99 -7.38 3.30 -22.04
CA ALA A 99 -8.78 3.56 -21.71
C ALA A 99 -9.10 5.04 -21.38
N LYS A 100 -8.15 5.96 -21.58
CA LYS A 100 -8.25 7.41 -21.33
C LYS A 100 -8.32 7.79 -19.84
N LEU A 101 -7.84 6.93 -18.96
CA LEU A 101 -7.62 7.30 -17.56
C LEU A 101 -6.30 8.05 -17.40
N GLU A 102 -6.28 9.02 -16.50
CA GLU A 102 -5.10 9.78 -16.12
C GLU A 102 -4.41 9.11 -14.94
N ILE A 103 -3.09 8.92 -15.02
CA ILE A 103 -2.29 8.44 -13.89
C ILE A 103 -2.15 9.58 -12.87
N LYS A 104 -2.40 9.27 -11.59
CA LYS A 104 -2.17 10.16 -10.45
C LYS A 104 -1.08 9.59 -9.53
N GLN A 105 -0.76 10.32 -8.46
CA GLN A 105 0.20 9.88 -7.45
C GLN A 105 -0.24 8.52 -6.88
N SER A 106 0.63 7.53 -7.02
CA SER A 106 0.39 6.19 -6.45
C SER A 106 0.64 6.20 -4.95
N LEU A 107 -0.03 5.28 -4.25
CA LEU A 107 0.27 4.96 -2.86
C LEU A 107 1.15 3.71 -2.82
N TYR A 108 1.89 3.55 -1.73
CA TYR A 108 2.84 2.45 -1.56
C TYR A 108 2.59 1.78 -0.23
N TRP A 109 2.50 0.45 -0.23
CA TRP A 109 2.38 -0.33 0.98
C TRP A 109 3.65 -1.15 1.19
N TYR A 110 4.42 -0.78 2.21
CA TYR A 110 5.64 -1.46 2.61
C TYR A 110 5.36 -2.33 3.84
N PHE A 111 5.60 -3.64 3.71
CA PHE A 111 5.25 -4.62 4.74
C PHE A 111 6.40 -5.61 4.98
N MET A 112 6.50 -6.13 6.21
CA MET A 112 7.60 -7.03 6.61
C MET A 112 7.30 -8.52 6.34
N SER A 113 6.11 -8.86 5.86
CA SER A 113 5.71 -10.25 5.61
C SER A 113 6.54 -10.97 4.53
N SER A 114 6.95 -12.20 4.87
CA SER A 114 7.15 -13.35 3.94
C SER A 114 8.53 -13.63 3.29
N PHE A 115 8.64 -14.88 2.84
CA PHE A 115 9.77 -15.63 2.28
C PHE A 115 10.01 -15.35 0.79
N PRO A 116 11.21 -15.62 0.24
CA PRO A 116 11.48 -15.42 -1.19
C PRO A 116 10.57 -16.28 -2.07
N LYS A 117 9.88 -15.65 -3.04
CA LYS A 117 8.98 -16.30 -4.02
C LYS A 117 9.76 -16.83 -5.22
N SER A 118 10.75 -17.69 -4.95
CA SER A 118 11.66 -18.23 -5.96
C SER A 118 11.85 -19.74 -5.85
N ALA A 119 12.19 -20.37 -6.99
CA ALA A 119 12.47 -21.79 -7.04
C ALA A 119 13.92 -22.08 -6.60
N ASP A 120 14.11 -23.19 -5.89
CA ASP A 120 15.43 -23.66 -5.46
C ASP A 120 16.11 -24.41 -6.62
N LEU A 121 17.26 -23.89 -7.07
CA LEU A 121 17.98 -24.43 -8.23
C LEU A 121 18.55 -25.82 -7.93
N SER A 122 19.16 -26.00 -6.75
CA SER A 122 19.73 -27.27 -6.32
C SER A 122 18.68 -28.38 -6.29
N LYS A 123 17.52 -28.10 -5.68
CA LYS A 123 16.42 -29.08 -5.61
C LYS A 123 15.86 -29.44 -6.99
N ASN A 124 15.72 -28.47 -7.88
CA ASN A 124 15.20 -28.72 -9.23
C ASN A 124 16.19 -29.47 -10.13
N ILE A 125 17.50 -29.26 -9.94
CA ILE A 125 18.55 -30.06 -10.59
C ILE A 125 18.45 -31.51 -10.15
N ASP A 126 18.45 -31.78 -8.84
CA ASP A 126 18.36 -33.15 -8.33
C ASP A 126 17.06 -33.84 -8.77
N LYS A 127 15.93 -33.12 -8.75
CA LYS A 127 14.65 -33.62 -9.27
C LYS A 127 14.75 -34.02 -10.75
N ARG A 128 15.43 -33.22 -11.57
CA ARG A 128 15.62 -33.50 -13.00
C ARG A 128 16.56 -34.69 -13.23
N LEU A 129 17.56 -34.86 -12.38
CA LEU A 129 18.53 -35.96 -12.44
C LEU A 129 18.01 -37.24 -11.76
N GLY A 130 16.88 -37.18 -11.06
CA GLY A 130 16.39 -38.29 -10.24
C GLY A 130 17.27 -38.59 -9.02
N ALA A 131 18.12 -37.65 -8.60
CA ALA A 131 19.02 -37.83 -7.46
C ALA A 131 18.22 -37.82 -6.15
N LYS A 132 18.48 -38.81 -5.29
CA LYS A 132 17.90 -38.85 -3.94
C LYS A 132 18.64 -37.87 -3.05
N ARG A 133 17.90 -37.03 -2.34
CA ARG A 133 18.44 -36.08 -1.37
C ARG A 133 18.35 -36.68 0.03
N GLU A 134 19.46 -36.71 0.75
CA GLU A 134 19.51 -37.20 2.12
C GLU A 134 18.91 -36.17 3.08
N VAL A 135 18.18 -36.66 4.08
CA VAL A 135 17.61 -35.84 5.16
C VAL A 135 18.67 -35.69 6.24
N VAL A 136 19.11 -34.44 6.47
CA VAL A 136 20.17 -34.13 7.44
C VAL A 136 19.65 -33.38 8.66
N GLY A 137 18.38 -33.01 8.67
CA GLY A 137 17.79 -32.33 9.82
C GLY A 137 16.33 -31.98 9.64
N TYR A 138 15.79 -31.34 10.68
CA TYR A 138 14.41 -30.91 10.77
C TYR A 138 14.36 -29.52 11.41
N ASP A 139 13.66 -28.59 10.77
CA ASP A 139 13.51 -27.21 11.27
C ASP A 139 12.28 -27.11 12.19
N GLU A 140 12.49 -27.30 13.49
CA GLU A 140 11.43 -27.24 14.49
C GLU A 140 10.78 -25.85 14.64
N GLU A 141 11.55 -24.78 14.43
CA GLU A 141 10.99 -23.42 14.51
C GLU A 141 10.05 -23.15 13.34
N LYS A 142 10.44 -23.58 12.14
CA LYS A 142 9.59 -23.49 10.96
C LYS A 142 8.34 -24.36 11.11
N ALA A 143 8.47 -25.54 11.70
CA ALA A 143 7.31 -26.41 12.00
C ALA A 143 6.32 -25.71 12.95
N LYS A 144 6.82 -25.09 14.03
CA LYS A 144 6.00 -24.31 14.99
C LYS A 144 5.32 -23.11 14.32
N LYS A 145 6.06 -22.34 13.51
CA LYS A 145 5.52 -21.19 12.76
C LYS A 145 4.48 -21.63 11.73
N MET A 146 4.69 -22.75 11.05
CA MET A 146 3.73 -23.29 10.09
C MET A 146 2.47 -23.81 10.77
N ALA A 147 2.57 -24.48 11.92
CA ALA A 147 1.44 -25.02 12.68
C ALA A 147 0.40 -23.93 13.04
N ASN A 148 0.87 -22.71 13.37
CA ASN A 148 0.01 -21.56 13.69
C ASN A 148 -0.37 -20.69 12.48
N SER A 149 0.15 -21.01 11.29
CA SER A 149 -0.19 -20.29 10.06
C SER A 149 -1.44 -20.88 9.41
N ALA A 150 -2.13 -20.10 8.57
CA ALA A 150 -3.23 -20.59 7.74
C ALA A 150 -2.85 -21.84 6.92
N PHE A 151 -1.55 -22.04 6.60
CA PHE A 151 -1.02 -23.20 5.90
C PHE A 151 -0.94 -24.49 6.75
N GLY A 152 -0.74 -24.40 8.07
CA GLY A 152 -0.63 -25.56 8.97
C GLY A 152 -1.88 -25.89 9.76
N SER A 153 -2.80 -24.95 9.92
CA SER A 153 -4.07 -25.13 10.67
C SER A 153 -5.13 -25.97 9.94
N GLY A 154 -4.78 -26.65 8.84
CA GLY A 154 -5.71 -27.54 8.12
C GLY A 154 -6.81 -26.82 7.31
N VAL A 155 -6.91 -25.49 7.39
CA VAL A 155 -7.92 -24.68 6.67
C VAL A 155 -7.83 -24.85 5.13
N TYR A 156 -6.65 -25.20 4.60
CA TYR A 156 -6.46 -25.54 3.18
C TYR A 156 -6.71 -27.01 2.82
N LYS A 157 -6.67 -27.95 3.77
CA LYS A 157 -6.90 -29.40 3.52
C LYS A 157 -8.39 -29.71 3.32
N GLU A 158 -9.28 -29.11 4.11
CA GLU A 158 -10.75 -29.29 3.94
C GLU A 158 -11.30 -28.69 2.64
N ASN A 159 -10.53 -27.82 1.98
CA ASN A 159 -11.01 -26.95 0.90
C ASN A 159 -10.49 -27.34 -0.49
N GLY A 160 -9.82 -28.49 -0.66
CA GLY A 160 -9.43 -29.05 -1.96
C GLY A 160 -8.39 -28.24 -2.76
N PHE A 161 -7.77 -27.22 -2.17
CA PHE A 161 -6.80 -26.36 -2.86
C PHE A 161 -5.37 -26.92 -2.89
N ASN A 162 -5.08 -28.02 -2.19
CA ASN A 162 -3.73 -28.58 -2.12
C ASN A 162 -3.75 -30.12 -2.20
N ASP A 163 -3.85 -30.66 -3.42
CA ASP A 163 -3.66 -32.11 -3.67
C ASP A 163 -2.17 -32.48 -3.71
N ASN A 164 -1.28 -31.49 -3.78
CA ASN A 164 0.14 -31.66 -3.47
C ASN A 164 0.35 -31.37 -1.99
N SER A 165 -0.11 -32.28 -1.14
CA SER A 165 0.21 -32.24 0.29
C SER A 165 1.70 -32.54 0.46
N MET A 166 2.55 -31.51 0.49
CA MET A 166 3.66 -31.59 1.44
C MET A 166 3.01 -31.51 2.81
N ASP A 167 3.11 -32.60 3.57
CA ASP A 167 2.87 -32.56 4.99
C ASP A 167 3.82 -31.52 5.64
N VAL A 168 3.46 -31.07 6.83
CA VAL A 168 4.28 -30.11 7.59
C VAL A 168 5.71 -30.65 7.71
N ASP A 169 5.85 -31.98 7.82
CA ASP A 169 7.13 -32.65 7.89
C ASP A 169 7.97 -32.45 6.63
N GLY A 170 7.45 -32.75 5.44
CA GLY A 170 8.18 -32.55 4.18
C GLY A 170 8.58 -31.09 3.93
N ALA A 171 7.82 -30.12 4.43
CA ALA A 171 8.15 -28.69 4.33
C ALA A 171 9.23 -28.24 5.32
N CYS A 172 9.42 -28.97 6.43
CA CYS A 172 10.38 -28.66 7.50
C CYS A 172 11.65 -29.51 7.45
N THR A 173 11.66 -30.57 6.63
CA THR A 173 12.85 -31.40 6.39
C THR A 173 13.97 -30.61 5.70
N ILE A 174 15.18 -30.68 6.28
CA ILE A 174 16.41 -30.12 5.71
C ILE A 174 17.12 -31.25 4.96
N THR A 175 17.43 -31.01 3.68
CA THR A 175 18.01 -32.02 2.79
C THR A 175 19.27 -31.54 2.10
N GLU A 176 20.30 -32.38 2.04
CA GLU A 176 21.50 -32.11 1.25
C GLU A 176 21.33 -32.47 -0.22
N ALA A 177 22.18 -31.89 -1.07
CA ALA A 177 22.12 -32.13 -2.51
C ALA A 177 22.68 -33.51 -2.86
N GLY A 178 21.92 -34.27 -3.65
CA GLY A 178 22.23 -35.65 -4.01
C GLY A 178 23.12 -35.78 -5.25
N SER A 179 23.46 -34.68 -5.93
CA SER A 179 24.34 -34.66 -7.09
C SER A 179 25.41 -33.58 -6.98
N ASP A 180 26.59 -33.79 -7.60
CA ASP A 180 27.68 -32.81 -7.66
C ASP A 180 27.21 -31.46 -8.21
N LEU A 181 26.34 -31.50 -9.23
CA LEU A 181 25.77 -30.30 -9.83
C LEU A 181 24.79 -29.62 -8.87
N GLY A 182 23.97 -30.39 -8.15
CA GLY A 182 23.08 -29.87 -7.10
C GLY A 182 23.86 -29.22 -5.96
N GLN A 183 25.00 -29.79 -5.55
CA GLN A 183 25.87 -29.25 -4.51
C GLN A 183 26.44 -27.88 -4.93
N LYS A 184 26.94 -27.76 -6.17
CA LYS A 184 27.45 -26.50 -6.74
C LYS A 184 26.45 -25.35 -6.67
N TYR A 185 25.15 -25.63 -6.79
CA TYR A 185 24.09 -24.64 -6.79
C TYR A 185 23.28 -24.59 -5.49
N THR A 186 23.83 -25.10 -4.39
CA THR A 186 23.21 -24.98 -3.06
C THR A 186 23.06 -23.49 -2.68
N GLY A 187 21.87 -23.09 -2.26
CA GLY A 187 21.54 -21.69 -1.93
C GLY A 187 21.20 -20.82 -3.14
N TYR A 188 21.46 -21.26 -4.37
CA TYR A 188 21.08 -20.53 -5.58
C TYR A 188 19.57 -20.68 -5.82
N ARG A 189 18.92 -19.54 -6.09
CA ARG A 189 17.50 -19.48 -6.43
C ARG A 189 17.30 -18.84 -7.78
N TYR A 190 16.25 -19.26 -8.48
CA TYR A 190 15.88 -18.73 -9.78
C TYR A 190 14.36 -18.66 -9.90
N SER A 191 13.86 -17.60 -10.53
CA SER A 191 12.47 -17.40 -10.97
C SER A 191 12.35 -15.96 -11.48
N LEU A 192 11.16 -15.55 -11.88
CA LEU A 192 10.83 -14.15 -12.18
C LEU A 192 10.97 -13.20 -10.97
N SER A 193 10.98 -13.72 -9.73
CA SER A 193 11.12 -12.95 -8.49
C SER A 193 12.23 -13.53 -7.62
N PRO A 194 13.51 -13.29 -7.92
CA PRO A 194 14.59 -13.79 -7.09
C PRO A 194 14.58 -13.16 -5.69
N MET A 195 14.09 -11.92 -5.58
CA MET A 195 14.04 -11.14 -4.34
C MET A 195 12.68 -11.23 -3.65
N LYS A 196 12.70 -10.96 -2.33
CA LYS A 196 11.51 -10.81 -1.49
C LYS A 196 10.72 -9.60 -1.97
N GLN A 197 9.43 -9.79 -2.18
CA GLN A 197 8.48 -8.73 -2.47
C GLN A 197 8.01 -8.14 -1.15
N VAL A 198 8.27 -6.84 -0.96
CA VAL A 198 7.95 -6.12 0.29
C VAL A 198 7.19 -4.82 0.04
N LEU A 199 7.07 -4.42 -1.22
CA LEU A 199 6.45 -3.16 -1.61
C LEU A 199 5.35 -3.45 -2.63
N GLU A 200 4.12 -3.16 -2.23
CA GLU A 200 2.98 -3.10 -3.13
C GLU A 200 2.75 -1.65 -3.57
N THR A 201 2.48 -1.48 -4.86
CA THR A 201 2.14 -0.18 -5.44
C THR A 201 0.65 -0.16 -5.71
N ILE A 202 -0.07 0.75 -5.05
CA ILE A 202 -1.47 1.02 -5.31
C ILE A 202 -1.52 2.14 -6.35
N MET A 203 -1.68 1.75 -7.61
CA MET A 203 -1.77 2.69 -8.72
C MET A 203 -3.09 3.46 -8.62
N VAL A 204 -3.00 4.78 -8.69
CA VAL A 204 -4.19 5.65 -8.71
C VAL A 204 -4.42 6.12 -10.14
N PHE A 205 -5.56 5.73 -10.69
CA PHE A 205 -6.07 6.26 -11.96
C PHE A 205 -7.24 7.20 -11.69
N GLN A 206 -7.44 8.16 -12.56
CA GLN A 206 -8.56 9.10 -12.50
C GLN A 206 -9.20 9.23 -13.87
N LYS A 207 -10.53 9.21 -13.92
CA LYS A 207 -11.24 9.67 -15.12
C LYS A 207 -11.14 11.19 -15.18
N GLY A 208 -10.83 11.71 -16.37
CA GLY A 208 -10.72 13.15 -16.60
C GLY A 208 -11.94 13.91 -16.05
N THR A 209 -11.71 15.18 -15.69
CA THR A 209 -12.79 16.09 -15.28
C THR A 209 -13.79 16.29 -16.42
N LYS A 210 -15.03 16.64 -16.09
CA LYS A 210 -16.06 16.87 -17.12
C LYS A 210 -15.78 18.18 -17.84
N ASN A 211 -15.45 19.20 -17.08
CA ASN A 211 -15.01 20.50 -17.53
C ASN A 211 -13.48 20.63 -17.44
N LYS A 212 -12.94 21.76 -17.90
CA LYS A 212 -11.49 22.05 -17.81
C LYS A 212 -11.03 22.39 -16.39
N SER A 213 -11.96 22.74 -15.51
CA SER A 213 -11.70 23.16 -14.14
C SER A 213 -12.44 22.25 -13.16
N VAL A 214 -11.73 21.77 -12.13
CA VAL A 214 -12.36 21.06 -11.01
C VAL A 214 -13.39 21.96 -10.31
N LEU A 215 -13.18 23.28 -10.30
CA LEU A 215 -14.12 24.23 -9.71
C LEU A 215 -15.45 24.25 -10.46
N ASP A 216 -15.43 24.22 -11.79
CA ASP A 216 -16.66 24.19 -12.60
C ASP A 216 -17.40 22.87 -12.39
N ASP A 217 -16.68 21.75 -12.30
CA ASP A 217 -17.23 20.44 -11.96
C ASP A 217 -17.92 20.43 -10.59
N VAL A 218 -17.38 21.16 -9.60
CA VAL A 218 -18.04 21.33 -8.29
C VAL A 218 -19.36 22.07 -8.44
N PHE A 219 -19.40 23.19 -9.17
CA PHE A 219 -20.64 23.92 -9.38
C PHE A 219 -21.69 23.09 -10.14
N ASP A 220 -21.29 22.35 -11.18
CA ASP A 220 -22.19 21.45 -11.91
C ASP A 220 -22.74 20.33 -11.01
N PHE A 221 -21.87 19.75 -10.18
CA PHE A 221 -22.27 18.73 -9.20
C PHE A 221 -23.28 19.27 -8.19
N GLU A 222 -23.02 20.44 -7.59
CA GLU A 222 -23.92 21.11 -6.64
C GLU A 222 -25.25 21.54 -7.30
N ASN A 223 -25.23 21.82 -8.61
CA ASN A 223 -26.44 22.07 -9.41
C ASN A 223 -27.19 20.78 -9.80
N GLY A 224 -26.77 19.61 -9.31
CA GLY A 224 -27.47 18.34 -9.44
C GLY A 224 -26.93 17.41 -10.52
N ASP A 225 -25.76 17.68 -11.11
CA ASP A 225 -25.13 16.74 -12.04
C ASP A 225 -24.52 15.53 -11.33
N THR A 226 -25.28 14.43 -11.31
CA THR A 226 -24.86 13.18 -10.66
C THR A 226 -23.78 12.41 -11.42
N THR A 227 -23.37 12.85 -12.61
CA THR A 227 -22.32 12.19 -13.42
C THR A 227 -20.90 12.60 -13.03
N ILE A 228 -20.78 13.59 -12.15
CA ILE A 228 -19.52 14.12 -11.64
C ILE A 228 -19.27 13.58 -10.23
N SER A 229 -18.02 13.20 -9.97
CA SER A 229 -17.47 13.02 -8.63
C SER A 229 -16.37 14.06 -8.53
N PRO A 230 -16.62 15.23 -7.91
CA PRO A 230 -15.64 16.31 -7.90
C PRO A 230 -14.28 15.81 -7.43
N SER A 231 -13.25 16.10 -8.22
CA SER A 231 -11.88 15.64 -7.99
C SER A 231 -11.20 16.45 -6.87
N THR A 232 -11.86 16.56 -5.72
CA THR A 232 -11.45 17.32 -4.53
C THR A 232 -11.22 16.38 -3.36
N TRP A 233 -10.34 16.77 -2.44
CA TRP A 233 -10.04 16.01 -1.23
C TRP A 233 -10.10 16.92 -0.02
N ALA A 234 -10.80 16.49 1.02
CA ALA A 234 -10.70 17.11 2.33
C ALA A 234 -9.42 16.63 3.02
N ILE A 235 -8.27 17.14 2.56
CA ILE A 235 -6.95 16.70 3.03
C ILE A 235 -6.73 16.92 4.54
N ASP A 236 -7.49 17.83 5.13
CA ASP A 236 -7.49 18.11 6.56
C ASP A 236 -8.28 17.08 7.38
N ASP A 237 -9.25 16.39 6.79
CA ASP A 237 -10.00 15.34 7.47
C ASP A 237 -9.17 14.03 7.57
N GLY A 238 -8.18 13.86 6.68
CA GLY A 238 -7.26 12.72 6.66
C GLY A 238 -5.96 12.94 7.45
N ARG A 239 -5.93 13.89 8.37
CA ARG A 239 -4.72 14.20 9.16
C ARG A 239 -4.36 13.05 10.09
N VAL A 240 -3.07 12.79 10.21
CA VAL A 240 -2.52 11.81 11.16
C VAL A 240 -2.17 12.54 12.46
N PRO A 241 -2.74 12.16 13.62
CA PRO A 241 -2.40 12.76 14.91
C PRO A 241 -0.88 12.74 15.15
N THR A 242 -0.36 13.80 15.77
CA THR A 242 1.07 13.94 16.05
C THR A 242 1.29 14.55 17.44
N SER A 243 2.24 14.01 18.18
CA SER A 243 2.76 14.64 19.42
C SER A 243 3.98 15.51 19.16
N ASP A 244 4.50 15.47 17.94
CA ASP A 244 5.79 16.06 17.59
C ASP A 244 5.76 17.58 17.50
N SER A 245 6.92 18.19 17.75
CA SER A 245 7.08 19.61 17.49
C SER A 245 7.25 19.84 15.99
N LEU A 246 6.20 20.33 15.33
CA LEU A 246 6.26 20.72 13.90
C LEU A 246 6.89 22.10 13.67
N ASP A 247 7.76 22.56 14.57
CA ASP A 247 8.45 23.84 14.43
C ASP A 247 9.49 23.78 13.31
N GLY A 248 9.53 24.83 12.49
CA GLY A 248 10.44 24.94 11.36
C GLY A 248 11.63 25.86 11.66
N GLY A 249 12.51 26.02 10.68
CA GLY A 249 13.57 27.04 10.74
C GLY A 249 13.02 28.42 11.10
N ALA A 250 11.89 28.79 10.49
CA ALA A 250 11.20 30.07 10.68
C ALA A 250 10.77 30.40 12.12
N THR A 251 10.67 29.39 13.01
CA THR A 251 10.26 29.55 14.41
C THR A 251 11.39 29.29 15.41
N SER A 252 12.54 28.78 14.96
CA SER A 252 13.59 28.21 15.83
C SER A 252 14.87 29.05 15.96
N SER A 253 15.04 30.10 15.15
CA SER A 253 16.14 31.06 15.32
C SER A 253 15.70 32.50 15.13
N ASP A 254 16.20 33.39 15.99
CA ASP A 254 16.14 34.84 15.75
C ASP A 254 16.79 35.16 14.40
N GLY A 255 15.99 35.71 13.48
CA GLY A 255 16.43 36.00 12.10
C GLY A 255 16.24 34.87 11.09
N ALA A 256 15.35 33.89 11.34
CA ALA A 256 15.06 32.79 10.42
C ALA A 256 14.29 33.20 9.15
N VAL A 257 14.80 34.17 8.42
CA VAL A 257 14.63 34.21 6.98
C VAL A 257 15.98 33.79 6.43
N ILE A 258 16.04 32.58 5.86
CA ILE A 258 17.29 32.03 5.32
C ILE A 258 17.85 33.07 4.35
N SER A 259 18.95 33.74 4.73
CA SER A 259 19.71 34.63 3.84
C SER A 259 20.44 33.74 2.82
N LYS A 260 19.68 33.12 1.93
CA LYS A 260 20.22 32.51 0.71
C LYS A 260 20.45 33.65 -0.26
N ASP A 261 21.64 33.73 -0.84
CA ASP A 261 21.98 34.71 -1.86
C ASP A 261 20.88 34.80 -2.92
N GLY A 262 20.34 36.00 -3.13
CA GLY A 262 19.26 36.28 -4.08
C GLY A 262 17.83 36.17 -3.54
N PHE A 263 17.62 35.89 -2.25
CA PHE A 263 16.29 35.86 -1.61
C PHE A 263 16.11 36.96 -0.56
N ASP A 264 16.55 38.18 -0.87
CA ASP A 264 16.35 39.36 -0.02
C ASP A 264 15.06 40.10 -0.41
N ARG A 265 14.17 40.35 0.55
CA ARG A 265 12.89 41.04 0.33
C ARG A 265 12.83 42.27 1.23
N PRO A 266 12.26 43.41 0.79
CA PRO A 266 12.24 44.65 1.57
C PRO A 266 11.68 44.53 2.99
N TRP A 267 10.71 43.65 3.21
CA TRP A 267 10.10 43.41 4.53
C TRP A 267 11.01 42.65 5.50
N MET A 268 12.10 42.04 5.03
CA MET A 268 13.05 41.27 5.85
C MET A 268 14.00 42.17 6.64
N HIS A 269 14.02 43.47 6.36
CA HIS A 269 14.79 44.49 7.09
C HIS A 269 13.91 45.37 7.99
N ASP A 270 12.61 45.08 8.06
CA ASP A 270 11.64 45.81 8.85
C ASP A 270 11.32 44.99 10.11
N GLU A 271 11.66 45.54 11.29
CA GLU A 271 11.52 44.86 12.58
C GLU A 271 10.07 44.51 12.92
N ASP A 272 9.13 45.39 12.59
CA ASP A 272 7.69 45.17 12.84
C ASP A 272 7.16 44.05 11.94
N LYS A 273 7.59 44.02 10.67
CA LYS A 273 7.21 42.97 9.71
C LYS A 273 7.81 41.61 10.06
N LEU A 274 9.02 41.58 10.59
CA LEU A 274 9.64 40.36 11.09
C LEU A 274 8.90 39.82 12.33
N ALA A 275 8.50 40.69 13.26
CA ALA A 275 7.73 40.31 14.44
C ALA A 275 6.34 39.76 14.05
N GLU A 276 5.62 40.45 13.17
CA GLU A 276 4.33 40.00 12.61
C GLU A 276 4.45 38.63 11.92
N HIS A 277 5.53 38.43 11.15
CA HIS A 277 5.80 37.15 10.50
C HIS A 277 6.12 36.04 11.52
N LYS A 278 6.91 36.32 12.58
CA LYS A 278 7.26 35.34 13.62
C LYS A 278 6.00 34.87 14.36
N GLU A 279 5.12 35.78 14.75
CA GLU A 279 3.84 35.43 15.41
C GLU A 279 2.92 34.62 14.49
N LYS A 280 2.74 35.05 13.24
CA LYS A 280 1.95 34.29 12.25
C LYS A 280 2.49 32.88 12.01
N MET A 281 3.82 32.70 12.05
CA MET A 281 4.44 31.39 11.93
C MET A 281 4.22 30.53 13.18
N LYS A 282 4.29 31.09 14.39
CA LYS A 282 3.95 30.38 15.63
C LYS A 282 2.50 29.89 15.62
N GLU A 283 1.56 30.74 15.20
CA GLU A 283 0.14 30.37 15.09
C GLU A 283 -0.06 29.20 14.11
N LYS A 284 0.58 29.24 12.93
CA LYS A 284 0.53 28.14 11.96
C LYS A 284 1.11 26.84 12.49
N VAL A 285 2.23 26.92 13.21
CA VAL A 285 2.85 25.73 13.83
C VAL A 285 1.94 25.16 14.92
N ALA A 286 1.37 26.00 15.78
CA ALA A 286 0.43 25.57 16.81
C ALA A 286 -0.81 24.91 16.19
N GLN A 287 -1.34 25.50 15.11
CA GLN A 287 -2.45 24.92 14.36
C GLN A 287 -2.07 23.55 13.78
N ALA A 288 -0.92 23.44 13.10
CA ALA A 288 -0.47 22.18 12.51
C ALA A 288 -0.20 21.09 13.55
N GLN A 289 0.35 21.46 14.72
CA GLN A 289 0.56 20.53 15.84
C GLN A 289 -0.78 20.04 16.41
N ALA A 290 -1.79 20.92 16.47
CA ALA A 290 -3.12 20.56 16.94
C ALA A 290 -3.91 19.71 15.93
N THR A 291 -3.76 19.97 14.63
CA THR A 291 -4.51 19.26 13.58
C THR A 291 -3.82 17.99 13.07
N GLY A 292 -2.52 17.83 13.31
CA GLY A 292 -1.77 16.65 12.88
C GLY A 292 -1.03 16.82 11.55
N ARG A 293 -0.38 15.73 11.12
CA ARG A 293 0.40 15.65 9.89
C ARG A 293 -0.49 15.37 8.69
N TYR A 294 -0.05 15.83 7.52
CA TYR A 294 -0.65 15.33 6.27
C TYR A 294 -0.35 13.83 6.12
N PRO A 295 -1.29 13.05 5.54
CA PRO A 295 -1.07 11.62 5.31
C PRO A 295 0.10 11.39 4.33
N SER A 296 0.88 10.36 4.59
CA SER A 296 1.97 9.93 3.70
C SER A 296 1.46 9.05 2.57
N GLN A 297 2.07 9.17 1.39
CA GLN A 297 1.83 8.23 0.28
C GLN A 297 2.41 6.83 0.57
N LEU A 298 3.33 6.71 1.53
CA LEU A 298 3.94 5.45 1.95
C LEU A 298 3.31 5.00 3.27
N ILE A 299 2.72 3.81 3.19
CA ILE A 299 2.02 3.11 4.24
C ILE A 299 2.91 1.98 4.74
N VAL A 300 3.02 1.82 6.05
CA VAL A 300 3.81 0.77 6.70
C VAL A 300 2.96 -0.05 7.67
N ASP A 301 3.29 -1.33 7.83
CA ASP A 301 2.76 -2.14 8.94
C ASP A 301 3.53 -1.84 10.24
N THR A 302 2.99 -2.35 11.35
CA THR A 302 3.58 -2.14 12.69
C THR A 302 4.99 -2.69 12.78
N GLU A 303 5.26 -3.87 12.21
CA GLU A 303 6.57 -4.49 12.26
C GLU A 303 7.63 -3.64 11.54
N ILE A 304 7.31 -3.11 10.36
CA ILE A 304 8.19 -2.19 9.63
C ILE A 304 8.42 -0.92 10.44
N ALA A 305 7.37 -0.36 11.04
CA ALA A 305 7.51 0.84 11.88
C ALA A 305 8.49 0.58 13.04
N GLU A 306 8.34 -0.54 13.74
CA GLU A 306 9.24 -0.95 14.83
C GLU A 306 10.69 -1.12 14.35
N ALA A 307 10.92 -1.79 13.21
CA ALA A 307 12.27 -1.98 12.68
C ALA A 307 12.91 -0.66 12.21
N LEU A 308 12.13 0.27 11.66
CA LEU A 308 12.63 1.61 11.31
C LEU A 308 13.04 2.37 12.56
N ASP A 309 12.25 2.28 13.63
CA ASP A 309 12.54 2.94 14.90
C ASP A 309 13.73 2.32 15.64
N GLU A 310 13.92 1.00 15.54
CA GLU A 310 15.11 0.31 16.05
C GLU A 310 16.36 0.78 15.30
N GLN A 311 16.31 0.87 13.96
CA GLN A 311 17.44 1.29 13.14
C GLN A 311 17.84 2.74 13.35
N SER A 312 16.85 3.64 13.45
CA SER A 312 17.13 5.05 13.73
C SER A 312 17.51 5.28 15.19
N GLY A 313 17.12 4.37 16.07
CA GLY A 313 16.95 4.63 17.49
C GLY A 313 15.85 5.66 17.76
N THR A 314 15.51 5.85 19.03
CA THR A 314 14.72 7.02 19.45
C THR A 314 15.64 8.20 19.64
N LEU A 315 15.60 9.15 18.71
CA LEU A 315 16.33 10.40 18.85
C LEU A 315 15.58 11.31 19.82
N THR A 316 16.29 11.89 20.78
CA THR A 316 15.71 12.85 21.73
C THR A 316 16.35 14.21 21.53
N SER A 317 15.55 15.26 21.37
CA SER A 317 16.01 16.63 21.56
C SER A 317 15.92 16.99 23.04
N GLY A 318 16.94 17.65 23.57
CA GLY A 318 16.89 18.18 24.94
C GLY A 318 15.92 19.35 25.01
N ALA A 319 15.12 19.44 26.07
CA ALA A 319 14.42 20.69 26.38
C ALA A 319 15.44 21.78 26.67
N ARG A 320 15.25 22.96 26.09
CA ARG A 320 16.08 24.14 26.36
C ARG A 320 15.17 25.23 26.90
N LYS A 321 15.54 25.81 28.03
CA LYS A 321 14.84 26.98 28.59
C LYS A 321 15.51 28.26 28.12
N SER A 322 14.74 29.33 27.97
CA SER A 322 15.19 30.65 27.59
C SER A 322 16.15 31.29 28.60
N SER A 323 16.16 30.78 29.83
CA SER A 323 17.13 31.13 30.87
C SER A 323 18.56 30.68 30.59
N TYR A 324 18.80 29.83 29.57
CA TYR A 324 20.16 29.44 29.18
C TYR A 324 20.76 30.49 28.23
N THR A 325 21.93 31.03 28.56
CA THR A 325 22.71 31.89 27.66
C THR A 325 23.80 31.08 26.95
N ARG A 326 23.96 31.28 25.63
CA ARG A 326 25.07 30.70 24.87
C ARG A 326 26.10 31.78 24.58
N ARG A 327 27.37 31.52 24.87
CA ARG A 327 28.48 32.35 24.40
C ARG A 327 28.80 32.00 22.95
N GLY A 328 28.42 32.87 22.03
CA GLY A 328 28.61 32.70 20.57
C GLY A 328 29.69 33.64 20.04
N LYS A 329 30.46 33.20 19.03
CA LYS A 329 31.44 34.05 18.34
C LYS A 329 30.68 34.99 17.39
N ASN A 330 30.94 36.29 17.47
CA ASN A 330 30.36 37.26 16.54
C ASN A 330 30.84 36.93 15.11
N PRO A 331 29.97 36.79 14.09
CA PRO A 331 30.38 36.43 12.73
C PRO A 331 31.42 37.40 12.13
N ASN A 332 31.45 38.64 12.63
CA ASN A 332 32.29 39.72 12.13
C ASN A 332 33.55 40.02 12.98
N ASP A 333 33.77 39.33 14.11
CA ASP A 333 34.96 39.55 14.95
C ASP A 333 35.81 38.29 15.07
N THR A 334 36.92 38.27 14.33
CA THR A 334 37.92 37.20 14.42
C THR A 334 38.67 37.23 15.77
N TYR A 335 38.64 38.37 16.48
CA TYR A 335 39.37 38.62 17.75
C TYR A 335 38.57 39.43 18.81
N GLY A 336 37.31 39.08 19.09
CA GLY A 336 36.47 39.72 20.13
C GLY A 336 36.03 38.80 21.29
N LYS A 337 35.61 39.37 22.43
CA LYS A 337 34.97 38.63 23.54
C LYS A 337 33.63 38.06 23.09
N PHE A 338 33.32 36.82 23.47
CA PHE A 338 32.04 36.19 23.17
C PHE A 338 30.87 36.97 23.79
N ASN A 339 29.86 37.33 22.99
CA ASN A 339 28.63 37.94 23.49
C ASN A 339 27.68 36.83 23.98
N GLU A 340 26.90 37.16 25.01
CA GLU A 340 25.83 36.29 25.52
C GLU A 340 24.60 36.48 24.64
N VAL A 341 24.17 35.40 23.99
CA VAL A 341 22.93 35.38 23.21
C VAL A 341 21.87 34.67 24.05
N GLN A 342 20.74 35.34 24.28
CA GLN A 342 19.52 34.78 24.86
C GLN A 342 18.99 33.68 23.94
N MET A 343 18.56 32.56 24.51
CA MET A 343 18.06 31.45 23.71
C MET A 343 16.54 31.36 23.79
N ASP A 344 15.89 30.85 22.75
CA ASP A 344 14.45 30.55 22.79
C ASP A 344 14.18 29.25 23.57
N ASP A 345 13.00 29.17 24.18
CA ASP A 345 12.45 27.95 24.78
C ASP A 345 12.23 26.88 23.68
N ALA A 346 12.82 25.70 23.86
CA ALA A 346 12.59 24.53 23.03
C ALA A 346 12.03 23.41 23.89
N LYS A 347 10.90 22.83 23.47
CA LYS A 347 10.30 21.66 24.14
C LYS A 347 11.13 20.40 23.84
N LYS A 348 11.07 19.45 24.76
CA LYS A 348 11.63 18.10 24.55
C LYS A 348 10.80 17.40 23.47
N ASP A 349 11.47 16.82 22.48
CA ASP A 349 10.85 15.98 21.45
C ASP A 349 11.58 14.65 21.38
N SER A 350 10.87 13.58 21.02
CA SER A 350 11.45 12.25 20.87
C SER A 350 10.67 11.39 19.88
N GLY A 351 11.35 10.66 19.00
CA GLY A 351 10.72 9.68 18.12
C GLY A 351 11.73 8.98 17.21
N GLY A 352 11.31 7.87 16.61
CA GLY A 352 12.08 7.13 15.60
C GLY A 352 11.67 7.49 14.17
N ALA A 353 12.26 6.82 13.18
CA ALA A 353 12.06 7.11 11.75
C ALA A 353 10.66 6.77 11.22
N SER A 354 9.90 5.90 11.88
CA SER A 354 8.55 5.51 11.44
C SER A 354 7.55 6.67 11.52
N ARG A 355 7.79 7.66 12.40
CA ARG A 355 6.86 8.75 12.74
C ARG A 355 6.39 9.61 11.56
N ILE A 356 7.16 9.65 10.46
CA ILE A 356 6.83 10.44 9.26
C ILE A 356 6.01 9.64 8.24
N LEU A 357 5.77 8.36 8.50
CA LEU A 357 5.04 7.44 7.63
C LEU A 357 3.62 7.23 8.17
N HIS A 358 2.72 6.76 7.30
CA HIS A 358 1.39 6.37 7.74
C HIS A 358 1.44 4.90 8.18
N GLN A 359 1.29 4.66 9.48
CA GLN A 359 1.26 3.31 10.03
C GLN A 359 -0.19 2.82 10.06
N ILE A 360 -0.44 1.65 9.49
CA ILE A 360 -1.71 0.94 9.68
C ILE A 360 -1.43 -0.16 10.70
N ALA A 361 -1.92 0.05 11.92
CA ALA A 361 -2.06 -1.03 12.88
C ALA A 361 -3.43 -1.70 12.66
N TYR A 362 -3.52 -3.01 12.88
CA TYR A 362 -4.83 -3.66 13.03
C TYR A 362 -5.45 -3.11 14.32
N MET A 363 -6.25 -2.06 14.21
CA MET A 363 -6.98 -1.46 15.32
C MET A 363 -8.44 -1.88 15.21
N ASP A 364 -8.98 -2.48 16.28
CA ASP A 364 -10.38 -2.92 16.34
C ASP A 364 -11.40 -1.76 16.17
N GLU A 365 -10.96 -0.49 16.15
CA GLU A 365 -11.82 0.70 16.23
C GLU A 365 -11.62 1.76 15.11
N GLU A 366 -10.78 1.55 14.08
CA GLU A 366 -10.65 2.52 12.97
C GLU A 366 -11.63 2.28 11.81
N LEU A 367 -12.57 3.22 11.67
CA LEU A 367 -13.43 3.56 10.51
C LEU A 367 -13.79 2.43 9.53
N ASP A 368 -14.95 1.82 9.77
CA ASP A 368 -15.78 1.08 8.81
C ASP A 368 -16.24 1.98 7.62
N ILE A 369 -15.32 2.53 6.84
CA ILE A 369 -15.61 2.92 5.45
C ILE A 369 -15.40 1.70 4.53
N ALA A 370 -14.69 0.67 5.01
CA ALA A 370 -14.53 -0.60 4.32
C ALA A 370 -14.65 -1.77 5.30
N ILE A 371 -15.72 -2.57 5.15
CA ILE A 371 -15.73 -3.92 5.69
C ILE A 371 -14.72 -4.71 4.87
N TYR A 372 -13.52 -4.89 5.42
CA TYR A 372 -12.56 -5.86 4.92
C TYR A 372 -13.19 -7.26 5.05
N SER A 373 -13.86 -7.71 4.01
CA SER A 373 -14.21 -9.12 3.89
C SER A 373 -12.93 -9.84 3.53
N SER A 374 -12.29 -10.46 4.53
CA SER A 374 -11.21 -11.41 4.27
C SER A 374 -11.62 -12.34 3.13
N LYS A 375 -10.66 -12.58 2.23
CA LYS A 375 -10.76 -13.40 1.01
C LYS A 375 -11.95 -14.38 1.06
N VAL A 376 -13.01 -14.13 0.25
CA VAL A 376 -14.26 -14.94 0.18
C VAL A 376 -14.02 -16.42 0.44
N SER A 377 -14.85 -17.07 1.23
CA SER A 377 -14.61 -18.45 1.64
C SER A 377 -14.41 -19.36 0.43
N THR A 378 -13.65 -20.44 0.58
CA THR A 378 -13.37 -21.36 -0.54
C THR A 378 -14.63 -21.92 -1.19
N LYS A 379 -15.70 -22.09 -0.38
CA LYS A 379 -17.03 -22.48 -0.85
C LYS A 379 -17.64 -21.46 -1.82
N GLU A 380 -17.46 -20.17 -1.58
CA GLU A 380 -17.97 -19.11 -2.45
C GLU A 380 -17.12 -18.94 -3.70
N ARG A 381 -15.78 -19.10 -3.61
CA ARG A 381 -14.88 -19.02 -4.78
C ARG A 381 -15.13 -20.12 -5.82
N ASN A 382 -15.58 -21.30 -5.37
CA ASN A 382 -15.84 -22.45 -6.24
C ASN A 382 -17.33 -22.66 -6.54
N ALA A 383 -18.22 -21.82 -5.99
CA ALA A 383 -19.64 -21.88 -6.33
C ALA A 383 -19.81 -21.47 -7.79
N GLY A 384 -20.15 -22.41 -8.67
CA GLY A 384 -20.36 -22.17 -10.10
C GLY A 384 -19.21 -22.59 -11.03
N THR A 385 -18.09 -23.11 -10.51
CA THR A 385 -16.99 -23.68 -11.33
C THR A 385 -17.16 -25.18 -11.63
N THR A 386 -18.21 -25.80 -11.09
CA THR A 386 -18.59 -27.19 -11.37
C THR A 386 -19.98 -27.20 -11.98
N THR A 387 -20.14 -27.95 -13.08
CA THR A 387 -21.45 -28.28 -13.66
C THR A 387 -22.32 -28.92 -12.59
N TYR A 388 -23.27 -28.18 -12.03
CA TYR A 388 -24.18 -28.72 -11.03
C TYR A 388 -25.51 -29.11 -11.66
N GLU A 389 -25.79 -30.41 -11.59
CA GLU A 389 -27.17 -30.88 -11.41
C GLU A 389 -27.69 -30.33 -10.08
N LEU A 390 -28.80 -29.59 -10.17
CA LEU A 390 -29.54 -29.03 -9.04
C LEU A 390 -30.18 -30.14 -8.23
N ASN A 391 -29.65 -30.45 -7.05
CA ASN A 391 -30.41 -31.15 -6.00
C ASN A 391 -29.80 -30.93 -4.61
N GLN A 392 -30.10 -29.80 -3.96
CA GLN A 392 -30.17 -29.79 -2.50
C GLN A 392 -31.36 -28.96 -2.02
N LYS A 393 -32.24 -29.63 -1.26
CA LYS A 393 -33.39 -29.03 -0.56
C LYS A 393 -32.87 -28.13 0.57
N ILE A 394 -33.32 -26.89 0.58
CA ILE A 394 -33.09 -25.95 1.69
C ILE A 394 -33.84 -26.49 2.92
N ASP A 395 -33.17 -26.56 4.07
CA ASP A 395 -33.79 -27.04 5.28
C ASP A 395 -34.82 -26.01 5.83
N ASN A 396 -35.81 -26.53 6.56
CA ASN A 396 -36.92 -25.73 7.07
C ASN A 396 -36.51 -24.68 8.12
N LYS A 397 -35.32 -24.81 8.73
CA LYS A 397 -34.78 -23.86 9.70
C LYS A 397 -34.28 -22.61 8.99
N THR A 398 -33.59 -22.76 7.84
CA THR A 398 -33.17 -21.64 6.98
C THR A 398 -34.38 -20.90 6.41
N LEU A 399 -35.43 -21.61 5.98
CA LEU A 399 -36.67 -21.02 5.49
C LEU A 399 -37.42 -20.21 6.56
N LYS A 400 -37.36 -20.64 7.82
CA LYS A 400 -37.98 -19.92 8.95
C LYS A 400 -37.23 -18.61 9.27
N LEU A 401 -35.90 -18.65 9.19
CA LEU A 401 -35.04 -17.49 9.42
C LEU A 401 -35.20 -16.42 8.33
N ILE A 402 -35.32 -16.85 7.06
CA ILE A 402 -35.56 -15.92 5.94
C ILE A 402 -36.92 -15.21 6.09
N LYS A 403 -37.96 -15.92 6.55
CA LYS A 403 -39.28 -15.33 6.76
C LYS A 403 -39.33 -14.30 7.90
N SER A 404 -38.47 -14.41 8.92
CA SER A 404 -38.42 -13.41 10.00
C SER A 404 -37.76 -12.10 9.60
N TYR A 405 -36.93 -12.08 8.55
CA TYR A 405 -36.25 -10.86 8.07
C TYR A 405 -37.01 -10.10 6.96
N ILE A 406 -38.13 -10.65 6.45
CA ILE A 406 -38.93 -10.02 5.38
C ILE A 406 -40.13 -9.22 5.95
N THR A 407 -40.28 -9.16 7.26
CA THR A 407 -41.30 -8.30 7.90
C THR A 407 -40.64 -7.26 8.79
N LEU A 408 -40.13 -6.21 8.15
CA LEU A 408 -40.04 -4.81 8.65
C LEU A 408 -39.74 -3.89 7.45
#